data_AF-A0A183HZX3-F1
#
_entry.id   AF-A0A183HZX3-F1
#
_cell.length_a   1.000
_cell.length_b   1.000
_cell.length_c   1.000
_cell.angle_alpha   90.00
_cell.angle_beta   90.00
_cell.angle_gamma   90.00
#
_symmetry.space_group_name_H-M   'P 1'
#
loop_
_entity.id
_entity.type
_entity.pdbx_description
1 polymer ?
#
loop_
_entity_poly.entity_id
_entity_poly.type
_entity_poly.pdbx_seq_one_letter_code
_entity_poly.pdbx_strand_id
1 'polypeptide(L)'
;MKIRKCESGAERLDSSDESTDEDKLMRDDLDDAEKLVFDFEAYPMNDSDKEGLINLLTQAFLKIFLHLQCRGISRFLLQIFLRADVDVKQMADILVEQSPFGCVYRPAEEFMDEDDEGIVYGALSMLELGRDQKFQADIWTLLKTKAQKYSIDKKILSVLDNLSTADSDIRVGLLINERLLHFPATIASPAFKSLAVDLKKSGAQYRFSHIVLILKIRISDSDGNNGQGRASASNTANNGKKLTKAQKKRIAANAIASAKVIYDNQEEELLFRGDLQFDFFQYPVQSDVEKDSKFGSVVLKGVTYRPYRRVCFLDSNTFHRYIELISSIEEL
;
A
#
# COMPACT_ATOMS: atom_id res chain seq x y z
N MET A 1 60.64 -23.73 4.64
CA MET A 1 60.37 -24.80 5.62
C MET A 1 60.30 -24.17 7.01
N LYS A 2 59.17 -24.39 7.70
CA LYS A 2 58.89 -24.23 9.16
C LYS A 2 59.63 -23.16 9.99
N ILE A 3 58.87 -22.09 10.29
CA ILE A 3 58.38 -21.59 11.61
C ILE A 3 59.33 -21.61 12.83
N ARG A 4 59.49 -20.43 13.47
CA ARG A 4 59.29 -20.10 14.92
C ARG A 4 59.94 -18.72 15.22
N LYS A 5 59.47 -17.81 16.10
CA LYS A 5 58.27 -17.64 16.96
C LYS A 5 58.35 -16.23 17.59
N CYS A 6 57.19 -15.63 17.91
CA CYS A 6 56.89 -14.64 18.97
C CYS A 6 57.65 -13.31 19.07
N GLU A 7 56.91 -12.19 19.07
CA GLU A 7 56.51 -11.49 20.31
C GLU A 7 55.41 -10.44 20.10
N SER A 8 54.77 -10.11 21.21
CA SER A 8 53.49 -9.43 21.44
C SER A 8 53.56 -7.89 21.41
N GLY A 9 52.46 -7.24 21.03
CA GLY A 9 52.21 -5.83 21.31
C GLY A 9 50.75 -5.49 21.09
N ALA A 10 50.04 -5.16 22.17
CA ALA A 10 48.67 -4.67 22.14
C ALA A 10 48.68 -3.16 21.84
N GLU A 11 47.91 -2.71 20.85
CA GLU A 11 47.58 -1.29 20.69
C GLU A 11 46.06 -1.11 20.54
N ARG A 12 45.56 -0.19 21.36
CA ARG A 12 44.21 0.37 21.38
C ARG A 12 44.05 1.33 20.20
N LEU A 13 42.93 1.26 19.51
CA LEU A 13 42.39 2.32 18.64
C LEU A 13 40.87 2.28 18.87
N ASP A 14 40.39 3.02 19.87
CA ASP A 14 39.95 4.42 19.81
C ASP A 14 38.73 4.65 18.89
N SER A 15 37.74 5.27 19.51
CA SER A 15 36.37 5.49 19.08
C SER A 15 36.23 6.84 18.38
N SER A 16 35.64 6.85 17.20
CA SER A 16 34.97 7.99 16.53
C SER A 16 34.45 7.46 15.19
N ASP A 17 33.32 7.83 14.63
CA ASP A 17 32.31 8.82 14.98
C ASP A 17 31.01 8.31 14.32
N GLU A 18 29.88 8.44 15.03
CA GLU A 18 28.56 8.23 14.44
C GLU A 18 28.29 9.37 13.45
N SER A 19 28.49 9.13 12.16
CA SER A 19 27.93 9.99 11.12
C SER A 19 26.43 9.73 11.06
N THR A 20 25.69 10.64 11.68
CA THR A 20 24.28 10.89 11.47
C THR A 20 24.08 11.22 9.99
N ASP A 21 23.79 10.20 9.19
CA ASP A 21 23.17 10.39 7.89
C ASP A 21 21.75 10.91 8.17
N GLU A 22 21.63 12.24 8.22
CA GLU A 22 20.34 12.90 8.05
C GLU A 22 19.81 12.48 6.67
N ASP A 23 18.95 11.45 6.68
CA ASP A 23 18.05 11.13 5.59
C ASP A 23 17.44 12.45 5.15
N LYS A 24 17.79 12.91 3.94
CA LYS A 24 17.13 14.05 3.28
C LYS A 24 15.69 13.65 3.02
N LEU A 25 14.84 13.77 4.04
CA LEU A 25 13.40 13.63 3.95
C LEU A 25 12.92 14.68 2.95
N MET A 26 12.22 14.23 1.91
CA MET A 26 11.57 15.11 0.95
C MET A 26 10.59 15.98 1.74
N ARG A 27 10.90 17.28 1.89
CA ARG A 27 9.95 18.28 2.34
C ARG A 27 9.03 18.60 1.17
N ASP A 28 8.24 17.61 0.79
CA ASP A 28 7.22 17.81 -0.23
C ASP A 28 5.98 18.34 0.49
N ASP A 29 5.68 19.60 0.23
CA ASP A 29 4.40 20.21 0.50
C ASP A 29 3.35 19.40 -0.28
N LEU A 30 2.78 18.36 0.33
CA LEU A 30 1.71 17.55 -0.29
C LEU A 30 0.52 18.41 -0.74
N ASP A 31 0.35 19.59 -0.12
CA ASP A 31 -0.66 20.58 -0.47
C ASP A 31 -0.35 21.25 -1.84
N ASP A 32 0.93 21.29 -2.25
CA ASP A 32 1.44 21.83 -3.53
C ASP A 32 1.96 20.73 -4.49
N ALA A 33 1.74 19.45 -4.18
CA ALA A 33 2.11 18.36 -5.09
C ALA A 33 1.34 18.57 -6.40
N GLU A 34 2.07 18.80 -7.50
CA GLU A 34 1.50 18.99 -8.83
C GLU A 34 0.52 17.84 -9.12
N LYS A 35 -0.79 18.13 -9.06
CA LYS A 35 -1.80 17.22 -9.58
C LYS A 35 -1.43 16.96 -11.02
N LEU A 36 -1.40 15.69 -11.40
CA LEU A 36 -1.16 15.33 -12.78
C LEU A 36 -2.31 15.92 -13.61
N VAL A 37 -2.02 16.94 -14.40
CA VAL A 37 -2.96 17.55 -15.36
C VAL A 37 -2.72 16.89 -16.69
N PHE A 38 -3.33 15.73 -16.88
CA PHE A 38 -3.50 15.10 -18.19
C PHE A 38 -4.94 14.65 -18.31
N ASP A 39 -5.48 14.69 -19.52
CA ASP A 39 -6.82 14.20 -19.81
C ASP A 39 -6.79 12.68 -19.90
N PHE A 40 -7.68 12.03 -19.15
CA PHE A 40 -7.74 10.58 -19.05
C PHE A 40 -9.20 10.12 -19.06
N GLU A 41 -9.38 8.86 -19.44
CA GLU A 41 -10.67 8.20 -19.42
C GLU A 41 -10.54 6.78 -18.85
N ALA A 42 -11.67 6.24 -18.40
CA ALA A 42 -11.77 4.86 -17.95
C ALA A 42 -12.29 3.99 -19.10
N TYR A 43 -11.53 2.96 -19.45
CA TYR A 43 -11.86 2.05 -20.55
C TYR A 43 -11.93 0.60 -20.06
N PRO A 44 -12.71 -0.26 -20.74
CA PRO A 44 -12.58 -1.70 -20.58
C PRO A 44 -11.15 -2.16 -20.86
N MET A 45 -10.71 -3.17 -20.12
CA MET A 45 -9.38 -3.76 -20.27
C MET A 45 -9.28 -4.52 -21.60
N ASN A 46 -8.12 -4.47 -22.24
CA ASN A 46 -7.82 -5.24 -23.45
C ASN A 46 -6.35 -5.69 -23.49
N ASP A 47 -5.97 -6.46 -24.51
CA ASP A 47 -4.63 -7.06 -24.59
C ASP A 47 -3.47 -6.04 -24.63
N SER A 48 -3.68 -4.82 -25.16
CA SER A 48 -2.63 -3.79 -25.15
C SER A 48 -2.36 -3.23 -23.76
N ASP A 49 -3.30 -3.40 -22.81
CA ASP A 49 -3.16 -2.95 -21.42
C ASP A 49 -2.28 -3.88 -20.57
N LYS A 50 -1.93 -5.08 -21.07
CA LYS A 50 -1.25 -6.11 -20.26
C LYS A 50 0.06 -5.64 -19.64
N GLU A 51 0.93 -5.00 -20.44
CA GLU A 51 2.22 -4.50 -19.93
C GLU A 51 2.00 -3.37 -18.91
N GLY A 52 1.06 -2.45 -19.15
CA GLY A 52 0.67 -1.41 -18.21
C GLY A 52 0.13 -1.97 -16.88
N LEU A 53 -0.74 -3.00 -16.95
CA LEU A 53 -1.26 -3.72 -15.79
C LEU A 53 -0.16 -4.47 -15.03
N ILE A 54 0.76 -5.15 -15.73
CA ILE A 54 1.92 -5.80 -15.11
C ILE A 54 2.75 -4.76 -14.36
N ASN A 55 3.01 -3.60 -14.97
CA ASN A 55 3.77 -2.53 -14.32
C ASN A 55 3.05 -2.00 -13.07
N LEU A 56 1.74 -1.74 -13.15
CA LEU A 56 0.91 -1.29 -12.03
C LEU A 56 0.83 -2.32 -10.90
N LEU A 57 0.70 -3.61 -11.22
CA LEU A 57 0.61 -4.69 -10.23
C LEU A 57 1.98 -5.01 -9.62
N THR A 58 3.06 -4.91 -10.40
CA THR A 58 4.43 -5.05 -9.89
C THR A 58 4.70 -4.01 -8.80
N GLN A 59 4.24 -2.78 -9.00
CA GLN A 59 4.24 -1.69 -8.02
C GLN A 59 3.39 -1.98 -6.76
N ALA A 60 2.37 -2.83 -6.86
CA ALA A 60 1.59 -3.26 -5.70
C ALA A 60 2.28 -4.38 -4.90
N PHE A 61 3.01 -5.30 -5.58
CA PHE A 61 3.39 -6.60 -4.97
C PHE A 61 4.88 -7.00 -5.02
N LEU A 62 5.70 -6.57 -5.99
CA LEU A 62 6.97 -7.24 -6.34
C LEU A 62 8.26 -6.48 -5.99
N LYS A 63 9.39 -7.20 -5.92
CA LYS A 63 10.71 -6.76 -5.41
C LYS A 63 11.63 -6.08 -6.44
N ILE A 64 11.27 -6.00 -7.71
CA ILE A 64 12.29 -5.92 -8.77
C ILE A 64 12.56 -4.48 -9.22
N PHE A 65 13.77 -3.98 -8.93
CA PHE A 65 14.43 -2.89 -9.63
C PHE A 65 14.27 -3.05 -11.15
N LEU A 66 13.26 -2.41 -11.72
CA LEU A 66 13.12 -2.30 -13.16
C LEU A 66 13.49 -0.87 -13.53
N HIS A 67 14.68 -0.74 -14.10
CA HIS A 67 15.10 0.45 -14.84
C HIS A 67 14.23 0.53 -16.10
N LEU A 68 12.95 0.87 -15.95
CA LEU A 68 12.05 1.08 -17.07
C LEU A 68 12.32 2.47 -17.63
N GLN A 69 13.37 2.53 -18.46
CA GLN A 69 13.80 3.71 -19.18
C GLN A 69 12.90 3.91 -20.41
N CYS A 70 11.65 4.35 -20.19
CA CYS A 70 10.84 4.92 -21.27
C CYS A 70 11.27 6.39 -21.47
N ARG A 71 11.92 6.67 -22.61
CA ARG A 71 12.61 7.92 -22.95
C ARG A 71 11.71 9.15 -23.21
N GLY A 72 10.55 9.24 -22.56
CA GLY A 72 9.65 10.40 -22.60
C GLY A 72 8.92 10.67 -21.28
N ILE A 73 8.70 9.62 -20.46
CA ILE A 73 8.01 9.67 -19.15
C ILE A 73 8.99 9.24 -18.04
N SER A 74 10.28 9.50 -18.23
CA SER A 74 11.39 8.95 -17.43
C SER A 74 11.50 9.50 -15.99
N ARG A 75 10.44 10.05 -15.41
CA ARG A 75 10.43 10.62 -14.06
C ARG A 75 9.18 10.31 -13.21
N PHE A 76 8.23 9.53 -13.74
CA PHE A 76 6.92 9.32 -13.09
C PHE A 76 6.58 7.86 -12.74
N LEU A 77 7.39 6.89 -13.16
CA LEU A 77 7.10 5.44 -13.00
C LEU A 77 7.93 4.75 -11.91
N LEU A 78 8.12 5.38 -10.75
CA LEU A 78 8.85 4.75 -9.64
C LEU A 78 7.96 4.60 -8.41
N GLN A 79 7.06 3.62 -8.43
CA GLN A 79 6.16 3.40 -7.31
C GLN A 79 6.20 1.99 -6.72
N ILE A 80 7.29 1.73 -6.00
CA ILE A 80 7.37 0.89 -4.79
C ILE A 80 7.37 -0.62 -5.05
N PHE A 81 8.56 -1.20 -4.96
CA PHE A 81 8.69 -2.64 -4.98
C PHE A 81 8.42 -3.25 -3.59
N LEU A 82 7.24 -3.85 -3.38
CA LEU A 82 6.99 -4.67 -2.18
C LEU A 82 7.73 -6.01 -2.27
N ARG A 83 8.27 -6.49 -1.14
CA ARG A 83 9.02 -7.77 -1.10
C ARG A 83 8.11 -9.02 -1.17
N ALA A 84 7.39 -9.26 -2.27
CA ALA A 84 6.66 -10.51 -2.51
C ALA A 84 6.86 -11.02 -3.94
N ASP A 85 7.00 -12.33 -4.13
CA ASP A 85 7.16 -12.94 -5.46
C ASP A 85 5.79 -13.40 -5.98
N VAL A 86 4.92 -12.42 -6.27
CA VAL A 86 3.55 -12.66 -6.77
C VAL A 86 3.57 -12.70 -8.29
N ASP A 87 2.91 -13.69 -8.89
CA ASP A 87 2.76 -13.79 -10.35
C ASP A 87 1.79 -12.74 -10.92
N VAL A 88 2.28 -11.51 -11.04
CA VAL A 88 1.50 -10.38 -11.56
C VAL A 88 1.18 -10.48 -13.05
N LYS A 89 1.91 -11.31 -13.81
CA LYS A 89 1.61 -11.56 -15.23
C LYS A 89 0.33 -12.34 -15.35
N GLN A 90 0.20 -13.43 -14.60
CA GLN A 90 -1.04 -14.18 -14.52
C GLN A 90 -2.21 -13.32 -14.02
N MET A 91 -1.98 -12.41 -13.07
CA MET A 91 -3.01 -11.47 -12.64
C MET A 91 -3.47 -10.55 -13.79
N ALA A 92 -2.53 -9.96 -14.54
CA ALA A 92 -2.85 -9.10 -15.68
C ALA A 92 -3.59 -9.85 -16.80
N ASP A 93 -3.19 -11.09 -17.10
CA ASP A 93 -3.90 -11.93 -18.07
C ASP A 93 -5.36 -12.15 -17.66
N ILE A 94 -5.62 -12.52 -16.39
CA ILE A 94 -6.99 -12.72 -15.88
C ILE A 94 -7.78 -11.42 -15.88
N LEU A 95 -7.17 -10.29 -15.52
CA LEU A 95 -7.80 -8.97 -15.55
C LEU A 95 -8.28 -8.58 -16.96
N VAL A 96 -7.51 -8.92 -17.99
CA VAL A 96 -7.89 -8.69 -19.39
C VAL A 96 -8.96 -9.69 -19.85
N GLU A 97 -8.82 -10.97 -19.49
CA GLU A 97 -9.78 -12.02 -19.85
C GLU A 97 -11.18 -11.78 -19.30
N GLN A 98 -11.31 -11.08 -18.17
CA GLN A 98 -12.61 -10.73 -17.59
C GLN A 98 -13.25 -9.47 -18.16
N SER A 99 -12.64 -8.81 -19.13
CA SER A 99 -13.23 -7.65 -19.81
C SER A 99 -14.63 -7.99 -20.34
N PRO A 100 -15.65 -7.12 -20.13
CA PRO A 100 -15.55 -5.73 -19.72
C PRO A 100 -15.67 -5.47 -18.19
N PHE A 101 -15.39 -6.45 -17.32
CA PHE A 101 -15.50 -6.26 -15.87
C PHE A 101 -14.40 -5.34 -15.29
N GLY A 102 -14.80 -4.19 -14.77
CA GLY A 102 -13.86 -3.18 -14.26
C GLY A 102 -13.25 -2.35 -15.39
N CYS A 103 -12.25 -1.53 -15.05
CA CYS A 103 -11.66 -0.58 -15.99
C CYS A 103 -10.18 -0.29 -15.73
N VAL A 104 -9.52 0.19 -16.78
CA VAL A 104 -8.20 0.84 -16.73
C VAL A 104 -8.32 2.32 -17.01
N TYR A 105 -7.45 3.12 -16.42
CA TYR A 105 -7.34 4.55 -16.71
C TYR A 105 -6.21 4.76 -17.70
N ARG A 106 -6.52 5.37 -18.84
CA ARG A 106 -5.57 5.65 -19.93
C ARG A 106 -5.67 7.11 -20.35
N PRO A 107 -4.68 7.67 -21.06
CA PRO A 107 -4.88 8.95 -21.72
C PRO A 107 -6.14 8.89 -22.58
N ALA A 108 -6.91 9.99 -22.63
CA ALA A 108 -8.09 10.03 -23.48
C ALA A 108 -7.66 9.90 -24.96
N GLU A 109 -8.45 9.21 -25.78
CA GLU A 109 -8.11 8.88 -27.17
C GLU A 109 -7.68 10.11 -28.00
N GLU A 110 -8.23 11.28 -27.72
CA GLU A 110 -7.92 12.53 -28.41
C GLU A 110 -6.52 13.13 -28.07
N PHE A 111 -5.87 12.61 -27.02
CA PHE A 111 -4.53 13.00 -26.56
C PHE A 111 -3.52 11.85 -26.58
N MET A 112 -3.87 10.68 -27.13
CA MET A 112 -2.95 9.56 -27.27
C MET A 112 -2.05 9.74 -28.51
N ASP A 113 -0.74 9.82 -28.30
CA ASP A 113 0.25 9.69 -29.37
C ASP A 113 0.66 8.21 -29.56
N GLU A 114 1.37 7.89 -30.66
CA GLU A 114 1.85 6.51 -30.92
C GLU A 114 2.74 5.96 -29.79
N ASP A 115 3.41 6.84 -29.04
CA ASP A 115 4.27 6.49 -27.90
C ASP A 115 3.48 6.16 -26.62
N ASP A 116 2.16 6.45 -26.59
CA ASP A 116 1.29 6.24 -25.43
C ASP A 116 0.54 4.90 -25.44
N GLU A 117 0.73 4.09 -26.48
CA GLU A 117 0.07 2.78 -26.59
C GLU A 117 0.48 1.85 -25.44
N GLY A 118 -0.52 1.36 -24.69
CA GLY A 118 -0.32 0.48 -23.54
C GLY A 118 0.03 1.19 -22.22
N ILE A 119 -0.02 2.52 -22.17
CA ILE A 119 0.11 3.27 -20.92
C ILE A 119 -1.17 3.10 -20.07
N VAL A 120 -0.98 2.62 -18.84
CA VAL A 120 -2.05 2.49 -17.84
C VAL A 120 -1.68 3.32 -16.61
N TYR A 121 -2.52 4.31 -16.29
CA TYR A 121 -2.35 5.17 -15.11
C TYR A 121 -2.98 4.59 -13.84
N GLY A 122 -3.89 3.63 -14.00
CA GLY A 122 -4.52 2.94 -12.89
C GLY A 122 -5.52 1.91 -13.37
N ALA A 123 -6.06 1.14 -12.43
CA ALA A 123 -7.07 0.13 -12.68
C ALA A 123 -7.99 0.00 -11.47
N LEU A 124 -9.28 -0.23 -11.77
CA LEU A 124 -10.29 -0.62 -10.80
C LEU A 124 -10.95 -1.92 -11.27
N SER A 125 -10.71 -3.02 -10.56
CA SER A 125 -11.32 -4.31 -10.85
C SER A 125 -11.24 -5.25 -9.65
N MET A 126 -11.65 -6.50 -9.81
CA MET A 126 -11.56 -7.53 -8.78
C MET A 126 -10.97 -8.82 -9.34
N LEU A 127 -10.24 -9.54 -8.50
CA LEU A 127 -9.76 -10.89 -8.77
C LEU A 127 -10.29 -11.85 -7.72
N GLU A 128 -10.57 -13.09 -8.10
CA GLU A 128 -10.82 -14.13 -7.10
C GLU A 128 -9.51 -14.50 -6.39
N LEU A 129 -9.55 -14.53 -5.06
CA LEU A 129 -8.44 -14.92 -4.21
C LEU A 129 -8.66 -16.34 -3.68
N GLY A 130 -8.63 -17.30 -4.60
CA GLY A 130 -8.71 -18.74 -4.34
C GLY A 130 -7.37 -19.33 -3.89
N ARG A 131 -7.03 -20.52 -4.39
CA ARG A 131 -5.73 -21.21 -4.16
C ARG A 131 -5.20 -21.98 -5.35
N ASP A 132 -5.93 -22.02 -6.45
CA ASP A 132 -5.61 -22.88 -7.59
C ASP A 132 -4.51 -22.25 -8.45
N GLN A 133 -4.36 -20.93 -8.37
CA GLN A 133 -3.41 -20.15 -9.14
C GLN A 133 -2.23 -19.68 -8.27
N LYS A 134 -1.04 -19.56 -8.89
CA LYS A 134 0.21 -19.26 -8.17
C LYS A 134 0.11 -17.93 -7.43
N PHE A 135 -0.36 -16.87 -8.10
CA PHE A 135 -0.47 -15.54 -7.48
C PHE A 135 -1.40 -15.57 -6.25
N GLN A 136 -2.45 -16.39 -6.24
CA GLN A 136 -3.38 -16.48 -5.11
C GLN A 136 -2.68 -17.03 -3.87
N ALA A 137 -1.92 -18.13 -4.03
CA ALA A 137 -1.13 -18.71 -2.96
C ALA A 137 -0.03 -17.75 -2.45
N ASP A 138 0.60 -17.01 -3.36
CA ASP A 138 1.63 -16.01 -3.01
C ASP A 138 1.03 -14.86 -2.20
N ILE A 139 -0.14 -14.35 -2.58
CA ILE A 139 -0.85 -13.29 -1.85
C ILE A 139 -1.25 -13.80 -0.46
N TRP A 140 -1.82 -14.99 -0.33
CA TRP A 140 -2.14 -15.55 0.99
C TRP A 140 -0.90 -15.68 1.88
N THR A 141 0.21 -16.14 1.32
CA THR A 141 1.49 -16.25 2.02
C THR A 141 2.00 -14.90 2.48
N LEU A 142 1.93 -13.89 1.61
CA LEU A 142 2.30 -12.50 1.93
C LEU A 142 1.47 -11.96 3.09
N LEU A 143 0.14 -12.07 2.99
CA LEU A 143 -0.79 -11.56 4.01
C LEU A 143 -0.54 -12.23 5.37
N LYS A 144 -0.42 -13.56 5.41
CA LYS A 144 -0.11 -14.30 6.64
C LYS A 144 1.24 -13.92 7.22
N THR A 145 2.28 -13.82 6.40
CA THR A 145 3.64 -13.44 6.85
C THR A 145 3.66 -12.04 7.46
N LYS A 146 3.02 -11.07 6.80
CA LYS A 146 2.95 -9.69 7.31
C LYS A 146 2.08 -9.62 8.57
N ALA A 147 0.94 -10.31 8.61
CA ALA A 147 0.08 -10.37 9.79
C ALA A 147 0.79 -11.00 11.00
N GLN A 148 1.52 -12.11 10.83
CA GLN A 148 2.29 -12.74 11.91
C GLN A 148 3.32 -11.79 12.52
N LYS A 149 3.99 -10.99 11.67
CA LYS A 149 5.01 -10.04 12.10
C LYS A 149 4.41 -8.80 12.75
N TYR A 150 3.42 -8.19 12.13
CA TYR A 150 2.96 -6.83 12.45
C TYR A 150 1.62 -6.77 13.16
N SER A 151 0.71 -7.74 12.94
CA SER A 151 -0.54 -7.77 13.69
C SER A 151 -0.26 -7.95 15.19
N ILE A 152 -1.10 -7.31 15.99
CA ILE A 152 -1.13 -7.46 17.45
C ILE A 152 -2.38 -8.22 17.86
N ASP A 153 -3.46 -8.01 17.10
CA ASP A 153 -4.66 -8.77 17.28
C ASP A 153 -4.49 -10.16 16.67
N LYS A 154 -4.55 -11.17 17.54
CA LYS A 154 -4.45 -12.57 17.14
C LYS A 154 -5.62 -12.99 16.26
N LYS A 155 -6.77 -12.29 16.35
CA LYS A 155 -7.94 -12.59 15.53
C LYS A 155 -7.64 -12.44 14.03
N ILE A 156 -6.72 -11.54 13.64
CA ILE A 156 -6.37 -11.31 12.23
C ILE A 156 -5.78 -12.58 11.59
N LEU A 157 -4.98 -13.34 12.33
CA LEU A 157 -4.46 -14.62 11.83
C LEU A 157 -5.59 -15.63 11.66
N SER A 158 -6.52 -15.70 12.61
CA SER A 158 -7.71 -16.55 12.49
C SER A 158 -8.60 -16.14 11.32
N VAL A 159 -8.79 -14.85 11.06
CA VAL A 159 -9.50 -14.35 9.87
C VAL A 159 -8.80 -14.83 8.60
N LEU A 160 -7.49 -14.63 8.48
CA LEU A 160 -6.72 -15.08 7.33
C LEU A 160 -6.77 -16.61 7.14
N ASP A 161 -6.70 -17.38 8.21
CA ASP A 161 -6.80 -18.83 8.15
C ASP A 161 -8.20 -19.27 7.69
N ASN A 162 -9.26 -18.68 8.25
CA ASN A 162 -10.65 -18.97 7.85
C ASN A 162 -10.89 -18.63 6.37
N LEU A 163 -10.48 -17.44 5.93
CA LEU A 163 -10.66 -16.98 4.54
C LEU A 163 -9.84 -17.80 3.53
N SER A 164 -8.78 -18.48 3.98
CA SER A 164 -7.95 -19.35 3.16
C SER A 164 -8.14 -20.83 3.47
N THR A 165 -9.31 -21.27 3.96
CA THR A 165 -9.62 -22.70 4.29
C THR A 165 -10.36 -23.42 3.14
N ALA A 166 -9.93 -24.64 2.78
CA ALA A 166 -10.27 -25.29 1.50
C ALA A 166 -11.72 -25.75 1.42
N ASP A 167 -12.26 -26.17 2.55
CA ASP A 167 -13.56 -26.84 2.63
C ASP A 167 -14.69 -25.87 3.03
N SER A 168 -14.58 -24.60 2.62
CA SER A 168 -15.58 -23.58 2.97
C SER A 168 -16.21 -22.98 1.72
N ASP A 169 -17.52 -22.69 1.79
CA ASP A 169 -18.25 -21.92 0.76
C ASP A 169 -17.82 -20.43 0.71
N ILE A 170 -16.68 -20.09 1.32
CA ILE A 170 -16.15 -18.73 1.38
C ILE A 170 -15.43 -18.44 0.07
N ARG A 171 -16.03 -17.59 -0.76
CA ARG A 171 -15.35 -16.98 -1.91
C ARG A 171 -14.81 -15.61 -1.54
N VAL A 172 -13.51 -15.44 -1.73
CA VAL A 172 -12.81 -14.20 -1.39
C VAL A 172 -12.48 -13.43 -2.67
N GLY A 173 -12.86 -12.16 -2.72
CA GLY A 173 -12.44 -11.23 -3.76
C GLY A 173 -11.25 -10.39 -3.29
N LEU A 174 -10.33 -10.07 -4.17
CA LEU A 174 -9.31 -9.06 -4.00
C LEU A 174 -9.71 -7.84 -4.83
N LEU A 175 -9.97 -6.70 -4.19
CA LEU A 175 -10.19 -5.46 -4.91
C LEU A 175 -8.85 -4.89 -5.37
N ILE A 176 -8.73 -4.67 -6.67
CA ILE A 176 -7.65 -3.90 -7.27
C ILE A 176 -8.18 -2.48 -7.44
N ASN A 177 -7.74 -1.57 -6.57
CA ASN A 177 -7.99 -0.13 -6.69
C ASN A 177 -6.63 0.57 -6.64
N GLU A 178 -5.93 0.59 -7.77
CA GLU A 178 -4.57 1.12 -7.85
C GLU A 178 -4.48 2.18 -8.93
N ARG A 179 -3.76 3.26 -8.63
CA ARG A 179 -3.46 4.36 -9.56
C ARG A 179 -2.16 5.04 -9.20
N LEU A 180 -1.60 5.79 -10.15
CA LEU A 180 -0.44 6.63 -9.93
C LEU A 180 -0.64 7.58 -8.74
N LEU A 181 0.44 7.93 -8.04
CA LEU A 181 0.35 8.94 -6.98
C LEU A 181 -0.06 10.29 -7.56
N HIS A 182 -0.84 11.05 -6.78
CA HIS A 182 -1.39 12.35 -7.18
C HIS A 182 -2.32 12.27 -8.41
N PHE A 183 -2.79 11.08 -8.76
CA PHE A 183 -3.86 10.90 -9.75
C PHE A 183 -5.18 11.48 -9.21
N PRO A 184 -5.96 12.23 -10.02
CA PRO A 184 -7.17 12.89 -9.56
C PRO A 184 -8.19 11.92 -8.92
N ALA A 185 -8.67 12.25 -7.72
CA ALA A 185 -9.69 11.45 -7.02
C ALA A 185 -11.08 11.50 -7.69
N THR A 186 -11.29 12.46 -8.59
CA THR A 186 -12.55 12.64 -9.35
C THR A 186 -12.94 11.41 -10.16
N ILE A 187 -11.99 10.53 -10.52
CA ILE A 187 -12.28 9.26 -11.21
C ILE A 187 -13.00 8.23 -10.33
N ALA A 188 -12.85 8.32 -9.00
CA ALA A 188 -13.30 7.26 -8.11
C ALA A 188 -14.83 7.07 -8.16
N SER A 189 -15.61 8.14 -8.05
CA SER A 189 -17.08 8.07 -8.10
C SER A 189 -17.60 7.41 -9.40
N PRO A 190 -17.25 7.87 -10.62
CA PRO A 190 -17.70 7.22 -11.86
C PRO A 190 -17.15 5.79 -12.04
N ALA A 191 -15.89 5.52 -11.67
CA ALA A 191 -15.32 4.18 -11.79
C ALA A 191 -16.02 3.18 -10.85
N PHE A 192 -16.29 3.56 -9.60
CA PHE A 192 -17.00 2.71 -8.65
C PHE A 192 -18.49 2.52 -9.02
N LYS A 193 -19.13 3.52 -9.65
CA LYS A 193 -20.47 3.35 -10.26
C LYS A 193 -20.45 2.28 -11.36
N SER A 194 -19.45 2.32 -12.24
CA SER A 194 -19.28 1.30 -13.29
C SER A 194 -19.07 -0.09 -12.68
N LEU A 195 -18.16 -0.21 -11.70
CA LEU A 195 -17.92 -1.47 -11.00
C LEU A 195 -19.18 -2.01 -10.31
N ALA A 196 -20.00 -1.14 -9.70
CA ALA A 196 -21.27 -1.54 -9.10
C ALA A 196 -22.27 -2.11 -10.12
N VAL A 197 -22.27 -1.57 -11.34
CA VAL A 197 -23.08 -2.10 -12.44
C VAL A 197 -22.54 -3.45 -12.91
N ASP A 198 -21.22 -3.60 -13.04
CA ASP A 198 -20.59 -4.85 -13.46
C ASP A 198 -20.84 -5.97 -12.45
N LEU A 199 -20.69 -5.69 -11.15
CA LEU A 199 -21.02 -6.63 -10.07
C LEU A 199 -22.46 -7.14 -10.14
N LYS A 200 -23.42 -6.28 -10.50
CA LYS A 200 -24.82 -6.66 -10.69
C LYS A 200 -25.03 -7.53 -11.94
N LYS A 201 -24.32 -7.23 -13.04
CA LYS A 201 -24.44 -7.95 -14.32
C LYS A 201 -23.80 -9.33 -14.27
N SER A 202 -22.64 -9.46 -13.65
CA SER A 202 -21.85 -10.69 -13.66
C SER A 202 -22.39 -11.79 -12.73
N GLY A 203 -23.46 -11.51 -11.98
CA GLY A 203 -24.21 -12.50 -11.21
C GLY A 203 -23.36 -13.28 -10.20
N ALA A 204 -23.36 -14.60 -10.30
CA ALA A 204 -22.67 -15.47 -9.35
C ALA A 204 -21.14 -15.41 -9.45
N GLN A 205 -20.57 -14.97 -10.59
CA GLN A 205 -19.13 -15.01 -10.84
C GLN A 205 -18.34 -14.18 -9.82
N TYR A 206 -18.81 -12.98 -9.49
CA TYR A 206 -18.18 -12.04 -8.54
C TYR A 206 -18.93 -11.94 -7.22
N ARG A 207 -19.73 -12.95 -6.88
CA ARG A 207 -20.43 -13.02 -5.60
C ARG A 207 -19.48 -13.51 -4.51
N PHE A 208 -18.65 -12.60 -4.01
CA PHE A 208 -17.72 -12.86 -2.92
C PHE A 208 -18.40 -12.70 -1.55
N SER A 209 -18.11 -13.61 -0.64
CA SER A 209 -18.55 -13.51 0.76
C SER A 209 -17.69 -12.51 1.52
N HIS A 210 -16.41 -12.40 1.16
CA HIS A 210 -15.45 -11.47 1.76
C HIS A 210 -14.59 -10.79 0.70
N ILE A 211 -14.18 -9.57 0.96
CA ILE A 211 -13.34 -8.77 0.08
C ILE A 211 -12.10 -8.31 0.86
N VAL A 212 -10.93 -8.53 0.27
CA VAL A 212 -9.65 -8.02 0.75
C VAL A 212 -9.28 -6.77 -0.04
N LEU A 213 -8.88 -5.72 0.69
CA LEU A 213 -8.34 -4.49 0.13
C LEU A 213 -6.94 -4.25 0.70
N ILE A 214 -6.01 -3.76 -0.12
CA ILE A 214 -4.65 -3.39 0.30
C ILE A 214 -4.43 -1.92 -0.03
N LEU A 215 -4.54 -1.07 0.99
CA LEU A 215 -4.51 0.38 0.88
C LEU A 215 -3.07 0.91 0.95
N LYS A 216 -2.80 2.00 0.23
CA LYS A 216 -1.59 2.82 0.38
C LYS A 216 -1.91 3.99 1.30
N ILE A 217 -1.22 4.03 2.45
CA ILE A 217 -1.43 5.09 3.44
C ILE A 217 -0.10 5.61 3.99
N ARG A 218 -0.11 6.84 4.49
CA ARG A 218 0.95 7.36 5.35
C ARG A 218 0.40 7.70 6.72
N ILE A 219 1.15 7.36 7.77
CA ILE A 219 0.70 7.52 9.16
C ILE A 219 1.65 8.48 9.86
N SER A 220 1.10 9.48 10.56
CA SER A 220 1.89 10.44 11.30
C SER A 220 2.70 9.74 12.40
N ASP A 221 3.96 10.11 12.54
CA ASP A 221 4.68 9.89 13.78
C ASP A 221 3.88 10.57 14.89
N SER A 222 3.70 9.89 16.02
CA SER A 222 3.03 10.47 17.18
C SER A 222 3.74 11.77 17.55
N ASP A 223 3.00 12.89 17.68
CA ASP A 223 3.53 14.20 18.03
C ASP A 223 4.50 14.07 19.22
N GLY A 224 5.79 14.01 18.91
CA GLY A 224 6.84 14.21 19.89
C GLY A 224 6.76 15.69 20.25
N ASN A 225 5.99 15.98 21.29
CA ASN A 225 5.75 17.31 21.84
C ASN A 225 7.06 18.14 21.88
N ASN A 226 7.31 18.89 20.80
CA ASN A 226 8.48 19.74 20.65
C ASN A 226 7.98 21.15 20.42
N GLY A 227 7.82 21.89 21.52
CA GLY A 227 7.82 23.35 21.48
C GLY A 227 6.80 24.03 22.37
N GLN A 228 6.92 23.90 23.70
CA GLN A 228 6.84 25.04 24.64
C GLN A 228 7.18 24.59 26.07
N GLY A 229 8.20 25.22 26.67
CA GLY A 229 8.50 25.09 28.10
C GLY A 229 9.92 24.68 28.47
N ARG A 230 10.95 25.39 27.97
CA ARG A 230 12.22 25.48 28.71
C ARG A 230 11.96 26.36 29.96
N ALA A 231 11.78 25.76 31.12
CA ALA A 231 12.26 26.30 32.39
C ALA A 231 12.09 25.30 33.55
N SER A 232 13.16 25.22 34.34
CA SER A 232 13.23 24.79 35.74
C SER A 232 13.35 23.28 36.03
N ALA A 233 14.57 22.95 36.43
CA ALA A 233 14.97 21.71 37.08
C ALA A 233 14.13 21.40 38.32
N SER A 234 13.78 20.13 38.48
CA SER A 234 13.78 19.48 39.79
C SER A 234 14.11 18.00 39.62
N ASN A 235 15.20 17.59 40.24
CA ASN A 235 15.59 16.20 40.44
C ASN A 235 14.46 15.41 41.09
N THR A 236 13.88 14.46 40.35
CA THR A 236 13.22 13.31 40.97
C THR A 236 13.62 12.05 40.21
N ALA A 237 14.50 11.28 40.84
CA ALA A 237 14.83 9.93 40.42
C ALA A 237 13.55 9.10 40.27
N ASN A 238 13.38 8.42 39.13
CA ASN A 238 12.40 7.35 39.02
C ASN A 238 12.99 6.16 38.26
N ASN A 239 13.05 5.03 38.97
CA ASN A 239 13.42 3.71 38.49
C ASN A 239 12.54 3.29 37.30
N GLY A 240 13.01 3.54 36.07
CA GLY A 240 12.35 3.05 34.86
C GLY A 240 12.59 1.55 34.68
N LYS A 241 11.60 0.71 35.02
CA LYS A 241 11.60 -0.71 34.62
C LYS A 241 11.74 -0.79 33.10
N LYS A 242 12.77 -1.50 32.60
CA LYS A 242 12.96 -1.78 31.17
C LYS A 242 11.69 -2.48 30.63
N LEU A 243 10.98 -1.82 29.72
CA LEU A 243 9.80 -2.38 29.05
C LEU A 243 10.20 -3.59 28.19
N THR A 244 9.38 -4.65 28.24
CA THR A 244 9.56 -5.85 27.39
C THR A 244 9.29 -5.54 25.91
N LYS A 245 9.82 -6.35 25.00
CA LYS A 245 9.59 -6.21 23.53
C LYS A 245 8.10 -6.23 23.18
N ALA A 246 7.30 -7.04 23.87
CA ALA A 246 5.85 -7.12 23.67
C ALA A 246 5.13 -5.85 24.15
N GLN A 247 5.52 -5.28 25.28
CA GLN A 247 4.97 -4.00 25.77
C GLN A 247 5.31 -2.84 24.83
N LYS A 248 6.56 -2.77 24.35
CA LYS A 248 6.96 -1.77 23.34
C LYS A 248 6.14 -1.90 22.04
N LYS A 249 5.93 -3.14 21.55
CA LYS A 249 5.09 -3.40 20.37
C LYS A 249 3.64 -2.92 20.57
N ARG A 250 3.05 -3.16 21.75
CA ARG A 250 1.69 -2.71 22.09
C ARG A 250 1.58 -1.19 22.17
N ILE A 251 2.51 -0.52 22.84
CA ILE A 251 2.52 0.95 22.97
C ILE A 251 2.64 1.60 21.58
N ALA A 252 3.60 1.14 20.77
CA ALA A 252 3.80 1.66 19.41
C ALA A 252 2.53 1.51 18.56
N ALA A 253 1.82 0.39 18.65
CA ALA A 253 0.61 0.21 17.87
C ALA A 253 -0.60 0.98 18.37
N ASN A 254 -0.75 1.19 19.67
CA ASN A 254 -1.81 2.05 20.19
C ASN A 254 -1.59 3.50 19.75
N ALA A 255 -0.32 3.95 19.73
CA ALA A 255 0.03 5.27 19.23
C ALA A 255 -0.26 5.40 17.72
N ILE A 256 0.04 4.36 16.94
CA ILE A 256 -0.30 4.28 15.51
C ILE A 256 -1.82 4.25 15.27
N ALA A 257 -2.61 3.59 16.13
CA ALA A 257 -4.06 3.49 15.97
C ALA A 257 -4.79 4.84 16.18
N SER A 258 -4.15 5.78 16.88
CA SER A 258 -4.66 7.14 17.11
C SER A 258 -3.98 8.21 16.26
N ALA A 259 -3.03 7.80 15.42
CA ALA A 259 -2.28 8.70 14.55
C ALA A 259 -3.14 9.19 13.38
N LYS A 260 -2.78 10.37 12.86
CA LYS A 260 -3.39 10.91 11.64
C LYS A 260 -2.94 10.06 10.45
N VAL A 261 -3.86 9.79 9.52
CA VAL A 261 -3.62 8.96 8.35
C VAL A 261 -3.89 9.80 7.10
N ILE A 262 -2.97 9.73 6.14
CA ILE A 262 -3.12 10.23 4.78
C ILE A 262 -3.36 9.01 3.90
N TYR A 263 -4.39 9.07 3.06
CA TYR A 263 -4.71 8.03 2.08
C TYR A 263 -4.24 8.51 0.70
N ASP A 264 -3.49 7.69 -0.02
CA ASP A 264 -3.07 8.04 -1.38
C ASP A 264 -4.27 8.03 -2.34
N ASN A 265 -5.18 7.10 -2.11
CA ASN A 265 -6.49 7.08 -2.75
C ASN A 265 -7.51 7.67 -1.75
N GLN A 266 -7.88 8.94 -1.93
CA GLN A 266 -8.70 9.68 -0.96
C GLN A 266 -10.06 9.01 -0.66
N GLU A 267 -10.68 8.34 -1.63
CA GLU A 267 -11.93 7.61 -1.45
C GLU A 267 -11.82 6.47 -0.42
N GLU A 268 -10.62 5.92 -0.21
CA GLU A 268 -10.38 4.84 0.75
C GLU A 268 -10.52 5.32 2.21
N GLU A 269 -10.45 6.62 2.45
CA GLU A 269 -10.69 7.21 3.77
C GLU A 269 -12.14 6.99 4.22
N LEU A 270 -13.09 6.87 3.29
CA LEU A 270 -14.51 6.66 3.58
C LEU A 270 -14.79 5.36 4.33
N LEU A 271 -13.93 4.35 4.18
CA LEU A 271 -13.96 3.15 5.00
C LEU A 271 -13.91 3.47 6.50
N PHE A 272 -13.22 4.55 6.88
CA PHE A 272 -12.91 4.88 8.26
C PHE A 272 -13.70 6.09 8.81
N ARG A 273 -14.44 6.82 7.95
CA ARG A 273 -15.27 7.96 8.37
C ARG A 273 -16.69 7.57 8.80
N GLY A 274 -17.17 6.39 8.43
CA GLY A 274 -18.54 5.93 8.70
C GLY A 274 -18.63 4.79 9.72
N ASP A 275 -19.84 4.26 9.90
CA ASP A 275 -20.13 3.14 10.81
C ASP A 275 -19.81 1.75 10.21
N LEU A 276 -18.87 1.68 9.27
CA LEU A 276 -18.46 0.41 8.67
C LEU A 276 -17.58 -0.36 9.67
N GLN A 277 -17.99 -1.60 9.97
CA GLN A 277 -17.28 -2.49 10.88
C GLN A 277 -16.56 -3.54 10.07
N PHE A 278 -15.24 -3.59 10.18
CA PHE A 278 -14.40 -4.57 9.49
C PHE A 278 -13.08 -4.73 10.23
N ASP A 279 -12.43 -5.85 9.97
CA ASP A 279 -11.11 -6.12 10.50
C ASP A 279 -10.04 -5.58 9.56
N PHE A 280 -8.95 -5.06 10.13
CA PHE A 280 -7.79 -4.66 9.36
C PHE A 280 -6.51 -4.83 10.18
N PHE A 281 -5.39 -4.95 9.47
CA PHE A 281 -4.06 -4.77 10.04
C PHE A 281 -3.20 -3.94 9.10
N GLN A 282 -2.06 -3.49 9.58
CA GLN A 282 -1.18 -2.62 8.81
C GLN A 282 0.27 -2.89 9.12
N TYR A 283 1.13 -2.62 8.15
CA TYR A 283 2.57 -2.85 8.28
C TYR A 283 3.37 -1.73 7.61
N PRO A 284 4.48 -1.31 8.22
CA PRO A 284 5.35 -0.30 7.64
C PRO A 284 6.04 -0.87 6.40
N VAL A 285 6.24 -0.02 5.40
CA VAL A 285 6.97 -0.36 4.17
C VAL A 285 8.17 0.54 3.92
N GLN A 286 8.55 1.41 4.86
CA GLN A 286 9.68 2.33 4.70
C GLN A 286 10.99 1.64 4.28
N SER A 287 11.31 0.45 4.81
CA SER A 287 12.51 -0.30 4.41
C SER A 287 12.41 -0.98 3.05
N ASP A 288 11.21 -1.03 2.49
CA ASP A 288 10.87 -1.64 1.20
C ASP A 288 10.70 -0.55 0.12
N VAL A 289 10.72 0.74 0.48
CA VAL A 289 10.59 1.88 -0.44
C VAL A 289 11.99 2.39 -0.82
N GLU A 290 12.22 2.62 -2.11
CA GLU A 290 13.47 3.19 -2.63
C GLU A 290 13.61 4.68 -2.26
N LYS A 291 14.84 5.18 -2.16
CA LYS A 291 15.13 6.54 -1.65
C LYS A 291 14.51 7.65 -2.50
N ASP A 292 14.29 7.39 -3.77
CA ASP A 292 13.72 8.30 -4.79
C ASP A 292 12.24 8.04 -5.08
N SER A 293 11.60 7.10 -4.36
CA SER A 293 10.19 6.82 -4.52
C SER A 293 9.30 7.93 -3.94
N LYS A 294 8.29 8.35 -4.69
CA LYS A 294 7.30 9.36 -4.25
C LYS A 294 6.34 8.87 -3.13
N PHE A 295 6.39 7.58 -2.78
CA PHE A 295 5.67 6.99 -1.65
C PHE A 295 6.63 6.77 -0.46
N GLY A 296 7.60 7.67 -0.35
CA GLY A 296 8.43 7.81 0.82
C GLY A 296 7.71 8.45 1.99
N SER A 297 8.49 8.71 3.04
CA SER A 297 8.02 9.55 4.14
C SER A 297 7.91 11.00 3.68
N VAL A 298 6.91 11.71 4.19
CA VAL A 298 6.64 13.11 3.86
C VAL A 298 6.54 13.91 5.13
N VAL A 299 6.88 15.20 5.10
CA VAL A 299 6.76 16.09 6.26
C VAL A 299 5.70 17.14 5.95
N LEU A 300 4.56 17.07 6.62
CA LEU A 300 3.47 18.03 6.47
C LEU A 300 3.33 18.83 7.76
N LYS A 301 3.48 20.17 7.67
CA LYS A 301 3.35 21.08 8.82
C LYS A 301 4.22 20.67 10.03
N GLY A 302 5.43 20.19 9.76
CA GLY A 302 6.39 19.75 10.77
C GLY A 302 6.15 18.35 11.33
N VAL A 303 5.13 17.63 10.86
CA VAL A 303 4.83 16.25 11.26
C VAL A 303 5.28 15.29 10.17
N THR A 304 6.11 14.32 10.52
CA THR A 304 6.54 13.27 9.60
C THR A 304 5.45 12.21 9.46
N TYR A 305 5.10 11.85 8.23
CA TYR A 305 4.19 10.76 7.90
C TYR A 305 4.97 9.65 7.20
N ARG A 306 4.91 8.43 7.73
CA ARG A 306 5.65 7.27 7.22
C ARG A 306 4.75 6.36 6.37
N PRO A 307 5.27 5.69 5.33
CA PRO A 307 4.48 4.84 4.45
C PRO A 307 4.15 3.48 5.07
N TYR A 308 2.88 3.08 4.97
CA TYR A 308 2.33 1.81 5.41
C TYR A 308 1.45 1.22 4.31
N ARG A 309 1.30 -0.11 4.35
CA ARG A 309 0.15 -0.77 3.73
C ARG A 309 -0.85 -1.13 4.81
N ARG A 310 -2.13 -0.92 4.54
CA ARG A 310 -3.24 -1.35 5.41
C ARG A 310 -4.09 -2.36 4.67
N VAL A 311 -4.25 -3.55 5.25
CA VAL A 311 -5.04 -4.64 4.68
C VAL A 311 -6.36 -4.70 5.41
N CYS A 312 -7.47 -4.55 4.68
CA CYS A 312 -8.83 -4.58 5.20
C CYS A 312 -9.57 -5.84 4.75
N PHE A 313 -10.40 -6.39 5.64
CA PHE A 313 -11.23 -7.58 5.40
C PHE A 313 -12.69 -7.21 5.59
N LEU A 314 -13.41 -7.03 4.49
CA LEU A 314 -14.82 -6.66 4.51
C LEU A 314 -15.66 -7.90 4.23
N ASP A 315 -16.78 -8.04 4.92
CA ASP A 315 -17.83 -8.95 4.45
C ASP A 315 -18.54 -8.34 3.23
N SER A 316 -19.32 -9.16 2.54
CA SER A 316 -20.06 -8.75 1.35
C SER A 316 -20.92 -7.51 1.61
N ASN A 317 -21.64 -7.44 2.72
CA ASN A 317 -22.54 -6.32 3.04
C ASN A 317 -21.78 -5.01 3.23
N THR A 318 -20.68 -5.07 3.98
CA THR A 318 -19.80 -3.92 4.24
C THR A 318 -19.15 -3.42 2.97
N PHE A 319 -18.73 -4.33 2.08
CA PHE A 319 -18.20 -3.97 0.78
C PHE A 319 -19.25 -3.27 -0.10
N HIS A 320 -20.47 -3.78 -0.19
CA HIS A 320 -21.52 -3.12 -0.97
C HIS A 320 -21.83 -1.71 -0.44
N ARG A 321 -21.91 -1.53 0.88
CA ARG A 321 -22.08 -0.21 1.50
C ARG A 321 -20.91 0.72 1.19
N TYR A 322 -19.68 0.20 1.18
CA TYR A 322 -18.50 0.98 0.79
C TYR A 322 -18.57 1.44 -0.67
N ILE A 323 -18.94 0.55 -1.60
CA ILE A 323 -19.15 0.91 -3.02
C ILE A 323 -20.22 2.00 -3.16
N GLU A 324 -21.34 1.89 -2.43
CA GLU A 324 -22.41 2.89 -2.42
C GLU A 324 -21.94 4.24 -1.91
N LEU A 325 -21.14 4.27 -0.84
CA LEU A 325 -20.58 5.51 -0.31
C LEU A 325 -19.72 6.23 -1.35
N ILE A 326 -18.77 5.53 -2.00
CA ILE A 326 -17.94 6.15 -3.04
C ILE A 326 -18.78 6.61 -4.23
N SER A 327 -19.73 5.78 -4.66
CA SER A 327 -20.59 6.06 -5.80
C SER A 327 -21.54 7.24 -5.56
N SER A 328 -21.80 7.62 -4.30
CA SER A 328 -22.71 8.72 -3.97
C SER A 328 -22.01 10.07 -3.81
N ILE A 329 -20.69 10.11 -3.87
CA ILE A 329 -19.93 11.36 -3.71
C ILE A 329 -19.91 12.13 -5.03
N GLU A 330 -20.28 13.40 -4.97
CA GLU A 330 -20.23 14.34 -6.09
C GLU A 330 -18.81 14.88 -6.31
N GLU A 331 -18.06 15.18 -5.23
CA GLU A 331 -16.67 15.62 -5.26
C GLU A 331 -15.88 15.09 -4.04
N LEU A 332 -14.65 14.61 -4.27
CA LEU A 332 -13.73 14.03 -3.28
C LEU A 332 -12.64 15.00 -2.84
#